data_AF-A0A958U3D8-F1
#
_entry.id   AF-A0A958U3D8-F1
#
_cell.length_a   1.000
_cell.length_b   1.000
_cell.length_c   1.000
_cell.angle_alpha   90.00
_cell.angle_beta   90.00
_cell.angle_gamma   90.00
#
_symmetry.space_group_name_H-M   'P 1'
#
loop_
_entity.id
_entity.type
_entity.pdbx_description
1 polymer ?
#
loop_
_entity_poly.entity_id
_entity_poly.type
_entity_poly.pdbx_seq_one_letter_code
_entity_poly.pdbx_strand_id
1 'polypeptide(L)'
;MEKDNVQPVEQLSSESETKFKEAEAKDDLVKYWNYVKDINKKLETLVNSTNSEKEKASKLKEECETSKRETEAIKNDLKKKLEEYNRKDKELTEREFTLDNGEYTGVIKRLLDTIKDTEKKVFTDTENLLKELSAFHKTNLEELSKSLISNSELEKQINEFKKEKKRFEIEKADFEENLREEFSSQLAEKTKELERLQRKFAAIEEENNKLKQIFEDLESAFDSTDPQEILMQNSFMKGEIENLKRELNERPEQYELDGKQAKIEELQAKVTEFQEKINEGELLELKRILSNMDSYVIEINAYKNQIESAKVREASLKKTIDDLSITIDQLKGESLKKADAFEFAKKCDADKEHLGKKHLGVNAKQPTDLKTLVSYVQQWMAFKSDKPFYYDLNTIRIFLAGLHMSPISILQGISGTGKTSLPREFAKALLSDSNYVGLDSDNQNKAPYRICAVQSGWRDNMDLMGYYNSFEHKYKETDFFKALYVANQPKYSNTLFLIILDEMNLSRPEHYFADFLSLLEQSPSER
;
A
#
# COMPACT_ATOMS: atom_id res chain seq x y z
N MET A 1 -63.17 -50.33 70.91
CA MET A 1 -63.77 -51.67 70.83
C MET A 1 -62.59 -52.63 70.82
N GLU A 2 -62.32 -53.49 71.78
CA GLU A 2 -63.16 -54.19 72.76
C GLU A 2 -62.55 -54.08 74.17
N LYS A 3 -63.44 -53.94 75.16
CA LYS A 3 -63.19 -54.31 76.54
C LYS A 3 -63.20 -55.83 76.57
N ASP A 4 -62.20 -56.49 77.17
CA ASP A 4 -62.45 -57.81 77.75
C ASP A 4 -61.52 -58.12 78.93
N ASN A 5 -62.18 -58.47 80.03
CA ASN A 5 -61.80 -59.37 81.10
C ASN A 5 -60.42 -59.25 81.76
N VAL A 6 -60.39 -58.57 82.90
CA VAL A 6 -59.64 -59.05 84.06
C VAL A 6 -60.59 -59.06 85.26
N GLN A 7 -60.86 -60.26 85.79
CA GLN A 7 -61.79 -60.51 86.90
C GLN A 7 -61.32 -59.85 88.21
N PRO A 8 -62.24 -59.44 89.10
CA PRO A 8 -61.88 -59.06 90.46
C PRO A 8 -61.60 -60.33 91.28
N VAL A 9 -60.46 -60.37 91.99
CA VAL A 9 -60.16 -61.46 92.93
C VAL A 9 -61.08 -61.31 94.14
N GLU A 10 -62.14 -62.11 94.15
CA GLU A 10 -63.00 -62.35 95.29
C GLU A 10 -62.36 -63.36 96.25
N GLN A 11 -62.60 -63.13 97.55
CA GLN A 11 -62.52 -64.07 98.68
C GLN A 11 -61.13 -64.33 99.31
N LEU A 12 -60.90 -63.59 100.41
CA LEU A 12 -60.20 -64.09 101.59
C LEU A 12 -60.74 -65.49 101.95
N SER A 13 -59.93 -66.52 101.82
CA SER A 13 -60.23 -67.84 102.37
C SER A 13 -59.88 -67.87 103.85
N SER A 14 -60.71 -68.57 104.61
CA SER A 14 -60.70 -68.79 106.07
C SER A 14 -59.46 -69.51 106.64
N GLU A 15 -58.33 -69.49 105.93
CA GLU A 15 -57.01 -69.96 106.39
C GLU A 15 -56.10 -68.82 106.87
N SER A 16 -56.45 -67.57 106.56
CA SER A 16 -55.66 -66.39 106.94
C SER A 16 -56.03 -65.83 108.33
N GLU A 17 -57.24 -66.08 108.83
CA GLU A 17 -57.63 -65.72 110.20
C GLU A 17 -57.08 -66.70 111.26
N THR A 18 -56.89 -67.97 110.92
CA THR A 18 -56.33 -68.98 111.84
C THR A 18 -54.81 -68.84 111.97
N LYS A 19 -54.10 -68.44 110.91
CA LYS A 19 -52.66 -68.12 110.98
C LYS A 19 -52.34 -66.78 111.63
N PHE A 20 -53.33 -65.89 111.82
CA PHE A 20 -53.14 -64.61 112.51
C PHE A 20 -53.05 -64.78 114.04
N LYS A 21 -53.67 -65.81 114.61
CA LYS A 21 -53.64 -66.06 116.07
C LYS A 21 -52.39 -66.79 116.58
N GLU A 22 -51.58 -67.37 115.70
CA GLU A 22 -50.33 -68.06 116.10
C GLU A 22 -49.07 -67.18 115.92
N ALA A 23 -49.17 -66.02 115.29
CA ALA A 23 -48.04 -65.13 115.02
C ALA A 23 -47.86 -63.99 116.04
N GLU A 24 -48.50 -64.08 117.22
CA GLU A 24 -48.44 -63.05 118.27
C GLU A 24 -47.28 -63.24 119.27
N ALA A 25 -46.27 -64.06 118.93
CA ALA A 25 -45.10 -64.28 119.78
C ALA A 25 -43.79 -64.26 119.00
N LYS A 26 -42.99 -63.20 119.26
CA LYS A 26 -41.54 -63.03 119.04
C LYS A 26 -41.06 -62.65 117.63
N ASP A 27 -40.46 -61.45 117.57
CA ASP A 27 -39.28 -61.02 116.78
C ASP A 27 -39.27 -61.15 115.23
N ASP A 28 -40.25 -61.80 114.60
CA ASP A 28 -40.31 -61.97 113.15
C ASP A 28 -41.05 -60.84 112.43
N LEU A 29 -41.88 -60.06 113.14
CA LEU A 29 -42.71 -59.01 112.56
C LEU A 29 -41.89 -57.83 111.99
N VAL A 30 -40.76 -57.49 112.63
CA VAL A 30 -39.87 -56.40 112.17
C VAL A 30 -39.05 -56.83 110.94
N LYS A 31 -38.59 -58.09 110.90
CA LYS A 31 -37.93 -58.66 109.70
C LYS A 31 -38.90 -58.76 108.53
N TYR A 32 -40.13 -59.23 108.77
CA TYR A 32 -41.18 -59.25 107.76
C TYR A 32 -41.52 -57.84 107.27
N TRP A 33 -41.64 -56.85 108.16
CA TRP A 33 -41.96 -55.48 107.79
C TRP A 33 -40.84 -54.83 106.96
N ASN A 34 -39.57 -55.06 107.32
CA ASN A 34 -38.43 -54.59 106.52
C ASN A 34 -38.34 -55.30 105.16
N TYR A 35 -38.64 -56.60 105.11
CA TYR A 35 -38.69 -57.36 103.85
C TYR A 35 -39.81 -56.86 102.93
N VAL A 36 -41.01 -56.60 103.48
CA VAL A 36 -42.14 -55.99 102.76
C VAL A 36 -41.80 -54.57 102.30
N LYS A 37 -41.07 -53.79 103.11
CA LYS A 37 -40.65 -52.43 102.74
C LYS A 37 -39.61 -52.43 101.61
N ASP A 38 -38.66 -53.36 101.62
CA ASP A 38 -37.68 -53.53 100.53
C ASP A 38 -38.35 -54.04 99.24
N ILE A 39 -39.32 -54.94 99.37
CA ILE A 39 -40.15 -55.37 98.23
C ILE A 39 -40.95 -54.20 97.67
N ASN A 40 -41.59 -53.39 98.51
CA ASN A 40 -42.34 -52.21 98.07
C ASN A 40 -41.43 -51.16 97.42
N LYS A 41 -40.22 -50.96 97.95
CA LYS A 41 -39.25 -50.03 97.33
C LYS A 41 -38.76 -50.55 95.97
N LYS A 42 -38.51 -51.86 95.84
CA LYS A 42 -38.20 -52.50 94.55
C LYS A 42 -39.37 -52.39 93.59
N LEU A 43 -40.60 -52.62 94.04
CA LEU A 43 -41.82 -52.47 93.26
C LEU A 43 -42.00 -51.02 92.79
N GLU A 44 -41.79 -50.01 93.65
CA GLU A 44 -41.84 -48.61 93.25
C GLU A 44 -40.79 -48.27 92.19
N THR A 45 -39.55 -48.76 92.35
CA THR A 45 -38.52 -48.55 91.32
C THR A 45 -38.87 -49.23 89.99
N LEU A 46 -39.45 -50.43 90.04
CA LEU A 46 -39.93 -51.16 88.86
C LEU A 46 -41.12 -50.46 88.21
N VAL A 47 -42.08 -49.97 89.00
CA VAL A 47 -43.24 -49.23 88.48
C VAL A 47 -42.78 -47.93 87.82
N ASN A 48 -41.83 -47.22 88.41
CA ASN A 48 -41.28 -45.98 87.85
C ASN A 48 -40.45 -46.25 86.58
N SER A 49 -39.65 -47.31 86.53
CA SER A 49 -38.91 -47.69 85.31
C SER A 49 -39.88 -48.11 84.20
N THR A 50 -40.90 -48.89 84.54
CA THR A 50 -41.94 -49.35 83.59
C THR A 50 -42.76 -48.17 83.05
N ASN A 51 -43.11 -47.19 83.90
CA ASN A 51 -43.80 -45.98 83.46
C ASN A 51 -42.94 -45.10 82.56
N SER A 52 -41.65 -44.94 82.87
CA SER A 52 -40.69 -44.24 82.00
C SER A 52 -40.52 -44.95 80.64
N GLU A 53 -40.43 -46.28 80.63
CA GLU A 53 -40.38 -47.05 79.38
C GLU A 53 -41.68 -46.95 78.58
N LYS A 54 -42.84 -46.92 79.26
CA LYS A 54 -44.15 -46.73 78.63
C LYS A 54 -44.31 -45.34 78.00
N GLU A 55 -43.81 -44.29 78.65
CA GLU A 55 -43.76 -42.95 78.06
C GLU A 55 -42.84 -42.90 76.83
N LYS A 56 -41.64 -43.50 76.90
CA LYS A 56 -40.73 -43.58 75.75
C LYS A 56 -41.35 -44.35 74.59
N ALA A 57 -42.03 -45.46 74.87
CA ALA A 57 -42.76 -46.25 73.87
C ALA A 57 -43.92 -45.44 73.25
N SER A 58 -44.62 -44.62 74.03
CA SER A 58 -45.69 -43.76 73.51
C SER A 58 -45.17 -42.68 72.56
N LYS A 59 -44.05 -42.03 72.88
CA LYS A 59 -43.40 -41.02 72.03
C LYS A 59 -42.87 -41.63 70.73
N LEU A 60 -42.20 -42.78 70.81
CA LEU A 60 -41.74 -43.52 69.63
C LEU A 60 -42.91 -43.95 68.73
N LYS A 61 -44.06 -44.27 69.32
CA LYS A 61 -45.26 -44.62 68.56
C LYS A 61 -45.84 -43.40 67.83
N GLU A 62 -45.89 -42.23 68.48
CA GLU A 62 -46.30 -40.98 67.82
C GLU A 62 -45.35 -40.58 66.68
N GLU A 63 -44.03 -40.66 66.89
CA GLU A 63 -43.03 -40.39 65.84
C GLU A 63 -43.13 -41.38 64.65
N CYS A 64 -43.45 -42.64 64.93
CA CYS A 64 -43.67 -43.63 63.90
C CYS A 64 -44.96 -43.35 63.10
N GLU A 65 -46.03 -42.90 63.77
CA GLU A 65 -47.29 -42.52 63.12
C GLU A 65 -47.15 -41.25 62.26
N THR A 66 -46.37 -40.25 62.68
CA THR A 66 -46.10 -39.06 61.86
C THR A 66 -45.27 -39.40 60.63
N SER A 67 -44.19 -40.18 60.80
CA SER A 67 -43.36 -40.66 59.68
C SER A 67 -44.16 -41.50 58.68
N LYS A 68 -45.11 -42.31 59.16
CA LYS A 68 -46.02 -43.08 58.31
C LYS A 68 -46.97 -42.18 57.50
N ARG A 69 -47.49 -41.11 58.09
CA ARG A 69 -48.33 -40.13 57.37
C ARG A 69 -47.55 -39.37 56.30
N GLU A 70 -46.30 -39.00 56.60
CA GLU A 70 -45.42 -38.33 55.64
C GLU A 70 -45.07 -39.23 54.44
N THR A 71 -44.76 -40.50 54.71
CA THR A 71 -44.48 -41.48 53.64
C THR A 71 -45.72 -41.78 52.79
N GLU A 72 -46.92 -41.85 53.38
CA GLU A 72 -48.18 -41.96 52.64
C GLU A 72 -48.48 -40.72 51.78
N ALA A 73 -48.17 -39.51 52.28
CA ALA A 73 -48.30 -38.27 51.51
C ALA A 73 -47.36 -38.24 50.29
N ILE A 74 -46.09 -38.62 50.48
CA ILE A 74 -45.10 -38.72 49.40
C ILE A 74 -45.53 -39.78 48.37
N LYS A 75 -46.03 -40.94 48.83
CA LYS A 75 -46.53 -42.00 47.95
C LYS A 75 -47.71 -41.53 47.10
N ASN A 76 -48.62 -40.74 47.66
CA ASN A 76 -49.74 -40.18 46.93
C ASN A 76 -49.30 -39.12 45.91
N ASP A 77 -48.30 -38.29 46.23
CA ASP A 77 -47.74 -37.31 45.28
C ASP A 77 -47.03 -38.00 44.11
N LEU A 78 -46.25 -39.05 44.38
CA LEU A 78 -45.62 -39.87 43.35
C LEU A 78 -46.66 -40.57 42.46
N LYS A 79 -47.78 -41.04 43.03
CA LYS A 79 -48.86 -41.66 42.26
C LYS A 79 -49.54 -40.66 41.32
N LYS A 80 -49.77 -39.41 41.77
CA LYS A 80 -50.29 -38.34 40.91
C LYS A 80 -49.32 -38.00 39.76
N LYS A 81 -48.03 -37.91 40.05
CA LYS A 81 -46.99 -37.68 39.02
C LYS A 81 -46.92 -38.82 38.00
N LEU A 82 -47.09 -40.07 38.45
CA LEU A 82 -47.14 -41.22 37.56
C LEU A 82 -48.38 -41.20 36.66
N GLU A 83 -49.54 -40.80 37.19
CA GLU A 83 -50.77 -40.62 36.41
C GLU A 83 -50.64 -39.50 35.36
N GLU A 84 -50.00 -38.38 35.71
CA GLU A 84 -49.68 -37.32 34.73
C GLU A 84 -48.72 -37.79 33.64
N TYR A 85 -47.69 -38.57 34.00
CA TYR A 85 -46.74 -39.11 33.04
C TYR A 85 -47.42 -40.06 32.06
N ASN A 86 -48.26 -40.96 32.56
CA ASN A 86 -49.04 -41.88 31.73
C ASN A 86 -50.05 -41.14 30.83
N ARG A 87 -50.59 -40.00 31.26
CA ARG A 87 -51.44 -39.16 30.39
C ARG A 87 -50.64 -38.54 29.25
N LYS A 88 -49.46 -37.99 29.54
CA LYS A 88 -48.56 -37.44 28.50
C LYS A 88 -48.09 -38.50 27.52
N ASP A 89 -47.81 -39.70 28.00
CA ASP A 89 -47.41 -40.83 27.16
C ASP A 89 -48.55 -41.24 26.22
N LYS A 90 -49.80 -41.28 26.72
CA LYS A 90 -50.98 -41.46 25.86
C LYS A 90 -51.14 -40.36 24.81
N GLU A 91 -51.02 -39.09 25.18
CA GLU A 91 -51.09 -37.97 24.24
C GLU A 91 -49.97 -38.04 23.17
N LEU A 92 -48.78 -38.53 23.54
CA LEU A 92 -47.68 -38.75 22.60
C LEU A 92 -47.98 -39.91 21.64
N THR A 93 -48.47 -41.04 22.15
CA THR A 93 -48.85 -42.18 21.29
C THR A 93 -50.04 -41.86 20.37
N GLU A 94 -51.01 -41.05 20.83
CA GLU A 94 -52.10 -40.56 19.97
C GLU A 94 -51.57 -39.59 18.91
N ARG A 95 -50.59 -38.73 19.24
CA ARG A 95 -49.91 -37.88 18.25
C ARG A 95 -49.11 -38.70 17.23
N GLU A 96 -48.39 -39.73 17.66
CA GLU A 96 -47.69 -40.67 16.77
C GLU A 96 -48.69 -41.40 15.85
N PHE A 97 -49.84 -41.82 16.37
CA PHE A 97 -50.89 -42.44 15.57
C PHE A 97 -51.56 -41.47 14.58
N THR A 98 -51.66 -40.18 14.91
CA THR A 98 -52.08 -39.14 13.94
C THR A 98 -51.01 -38.81 12.90
N LEU A 99 -49.73 -38.98 13.23
CA LEU A 99 -48.61 -38.80 12.29
C LEU A 99 -48.56 -39.94 11.25
N ASP A 100 -48.92 -41.17 11.64
CA ASP A 100 -48.95 -42.33 10.73
C ASP A 100 -50.17 -42.35 9.79
N ASN A 101 -51.27 -41.66 10.10
CA ASN A 101 -52.51 -41.70 9.32
C ASN A 101 -52.71 -40.58 8.26
N GLY A 102 -51.63 -39.94 7.80
CA GLY A 102 -51.58 -39.50 6.39
C GLY A 102 -52.07 -38.10 6.01
N GLU A 103 -51.81 -37.05 6.80
CA GLU A 103 -52.01 -35.65 6.34
C GLU A 103 -50.72 -34.92 5.89
N TYR A 104 -49.52 -35.37 6.27
CA TYR A 104 -48.27 -34.65 5.99
C TYR A 104 -47.44 -35.19 4.80
N THR A 105 -47.77 -36.36 4.25
CA THR A 105 -46.99 -36.97 3.15
C THR A 105 -47.05 -36.18 1.84
N GLY A 106 -48.16 -35.50 1.55
CA GLY A 106 -48.31 -34.70 0.31
C GLY A 106 -47.57 -33.35 0.33
N VAL A 107 -47.41 -32.75 1.51
CA VAL A 107 -46.68 -31.48 1.68
C VAL A 107 -45.18 -31.73 1.75
N ILE A 108 -44.76 -32.77 2.48
CA ILE A 108 -43.35 -33.19 2.54
C ILE A 108 -42.87 -33.63 1.16
N LYS A 109 -43.67 -34.38 0.39
CA LYS A 109 -43.28 -34.79 -0.97
C LYS A 109 -43.14 -33.60 -1.92
N ARG A 110 -44.06 -32.62 -1.85
CA ARG A 110 -43.93 -31.37 -2.60
C ARG A 110 -42.69 -30.56 -2.20
N LEU A 111 -42.42 -30.43 -0.90
CA LEU A 111 -41.20 -29.77 -0.42
C LEU A 111 -39.94 -30.50 -0.90
N LEU A 112 -39.93 -31.83 -0.88
CA LEU A 112 -38.81 -32.63 -1.34
C LEU A 112 -38.57 -32.48 -2.86
N ASP A 113 -39.64 -32.41 -3.65
CA ASP A 113 -39.56 -32.15 -5.08
C ASP A 113 -39.08 -30.71 -5.36
N THR A 114 -39.54 -29.74 -4.56
CA THR A 114 -39.09 -28.33 -4.67
C THR A 114 -37.60 -28.21 -4.33
N ILE A 115 -37.15 -28.89 -3.28
CA ILE A 115 -35.73 -28.93 -2.88
C ILE A 115 -34.87 -29.54 -3.99
N LYS A 116 -35.30 -30.66 -4.59
CA LYS A 116 -34.60 -31.29 -5.71
C LYS A 116 -34.53 -30.40 -6.95
N ASP A 117 -35.58 -29.65 -7.25
CA ASP A 117 -35.58 -28.71 -8.37
C ASP A 117 -34.68 -27.50 -8.10
N THR A 118 -34.64 -27.00 -6.86
CA THR A 118 -33.69 -25.93 -6.48
C THR A 118 -32.24 -26.42 -6.53
N GLU A 119 -31.97 -27.65 -6.09
CA GLU A 119 -30.63 -28.25 -6.13
C GLU A 119 -30.13 -28.39 -7.58
N LYS A 120 -30.99 -28.85 -8.49
CA LYS A 120 -30.65 -28.91 -9.93
C LYS A 120 -30.38 -27.54 -10.53
N LYS A 121 -31.18 -26.52 -10.19
CA LYS A 121 -30.95 -25.15 -10.67
C LYS A 121 -29.64 -24.57 -10.17
N VAL A 122 -29.36 -24.73 -8.87
CA VAL A 122 -28.08 -24.29 -8.28
C VAL A 122 -26.91 -25.02 -8.93
N PHE A 123 -27.04 -26.32 -9.21
CA PHE A 123 -26.01 -27.09 -9.92
C PHE A 123 -25.79 -26.59 -11.35
N THR A 124 -26.85 -26.30 -12.11
CA THR A 124 -26.72 -25.77 -13.47
C THR A 124 -26.15 -24.35 -13.48
N ASP A 125 -26.54 -23.51 -12.53
CA ASP A 125 -26.07 -22.13 -12.42
C ASP A 125 -24.60 -22.09 -12.01
N THR A 126 -24.18 -22.97 -11.08
CA THR A 126 -22.77 -23.11 -10.72
C THR A 126 -21.92 -23.68 -11.86
N GLU A 127 -22.43 -24.64 -12.64
CA GLU A 127 -21.72 -25.15 -13.81
C GLU A 127 -21.57 -24.10 -14.92
N ASN A 128 -22.61 -23.29 -15.14
CA ASN A 128 -22.58 -22.18 -16.09
C ASN A 128 -21.61 -21.08 -15.64
N LEU A 129 -21.65 -20.70 -14.36
CA LEU A 129 -20.71 -19.73 -13.78
C LEU A 129 -19.26 -20.22 -13.90
N LEU A 130 -19.02 -21.52 -13.67
CA LEU A 130 -17.69 -22.11 -13.81
C LEU A 130 -17.20 -22.10 -15.27
N LYS A 131 -18.10 -22.34 -16.23
CA LYS A 131 -17.81 -22.22 -17.66
C LYS A 131 -17.49 -20.77 -18.04
N GLU A 132 -18.29 -19.81 -17.59
CA GLU A 132 -18.04 -18.37 -17.83
C GLU A 132 -16.71 -17.93 -17.23
N LEU A 133 -16.41 -18.31 -15.99
CA LEU A 133 -15.16 -17.99 -15.32
C LEU A 133 -13.96 -18.61 -16.07
N SER A 134 -14.09 -19.85 -16.52
CA SER A 134 -13.05 -20.53 -17.30
C SER A 134 -12.80 -19.85 -18.66
N ALA A 135 -13.87 -19.40 -19.32
CA ALA A 135 -13.79 -18.67 -20.58
C ALA A 135 -13.13 -17.30 -20.39
N PHE A 136 -13.51 -16.58 -19.32
CA PHE A 136 -12.92 -15.30 -18.94
C PHE A 136 -11.42 -15.42 -18.63
N HIS A 137 -11.02 -16.42 -17.85
CA HIS A 137 -9.60 -16.67 -17.57
C HIS A 137 -8.82 -17.05 -18.83
N LYS A 138 -9.43 -17.81 -19.75
CA LYS A 138 -8.80 -18.16 -21.03
C LYS A 138 -8.59 -16.92 -21.91
N THR A 139 -9.58 -16.04 -22.03
CA THR A 139 -9.44 -14.78 -22.79
C THR A 139 -8.37 -13.87 -22.18
N ASN A 140 -8.32 -13.76 -20.85
CA ASN A 140 -7.30 -12.95 -20.18
C ASN A 140 -5.90 -13.53 -20.35
N LEU A 141 -5.74 -14.85 -20.29
CA LEU A 141 -4.46 -15.51 -20.57
C LEU A 141 -4.01 -15.30 -22.02
N GLU A 142 -4.93 -15.36 -22.98
CA GLU A 142 -4.64 -15.09 -24.39
C GLU A 142 -4.22 -13.64 -24.61
N GLU A 143 -4.91 -12.67 -23.99
CA GLU A 143 -4.54 -11.25 -24.06
C GLU A 143 -3.20 -10.95 -23.40
N LEU A 144 -2.94 -11.56 -22.23
CA LEU A 144 -1.66 -11.43 -21.53
C LEU A 144 -0.52 -12.04 -22.34
N SER A 145 -0.76 -13.18 -23.02
CA SER A 145 0.22 -13.80 -23.91
C SER A 145 0.56 -12.92 -25.11
N LYS A 146 -0.44 -12.24 -25.71
CA LYS A 146 -0.25 -11.30 -26.82
C LYS A 146 0.56 -10.07 -26.37
N SER A 147 0.24 -9.53 -25.20
CA SER A 147 0.99 -8.41 -24.62
C SER A 147 2.45 -8.79 -24.35
N LEU A 148 2.70 -10.01 -23.85
CA LEU A 148 4.04 -10.50 -23.55
C LEU A 148 4.89 -10.69 -24.82
N ILE A 149 4.29 -11.19 -25.91
CA ILE A 149 4.94 -11.28 -27.23
C ILE A 149 5.28 -9.89 -27.74
N SER A 150 4.33 -8.94 -27.69
CA SER A 150 4.55 -7.56 -28.14
C SER A 150 5.68 -6.88 -27.34
N ASN A 151 5.74 -7.08 -26.03
CA ASN A 151 6.84 -6.56 -25.20
C ASN A 151 8.20 -7.17 -25.58
N SER A 152 8.25 -8.47 -25.86
CA SER A 152 9.50 -9.12 -26.31
C SER A 152 9.99 -8.60 -27.66
N GLU A 153 9.06 -8.23 -28.55
CA GLU A 153 9.36 -7.64 -29.87
C GLU A 153 9.90 -6.21 -29.71
N LEU A 154 9.28 -5.41 -28.83
CA LEU A 154 9.73 -4.07 -28.48
C LEU A 154 11.13 -4.09 -27.84
N GLU A 155 11.41 -5.05 -26.96
CA GLU A 155 12.76 -5.21 -26.37
C GLU A 155 13.83 -5.53 -27.41
N LYS A 156 13.50 -6.36 -28.42
CA LYS A 156 14.40 -6.62 -29.56
C LYS A 156 14.66 -5.36 -30.36
N GLN A 157 13.62 -4.60 -30.71
CA GLN A 157 13.76 -3.33 -31.43
C GLN A 157 14.60 -2.31 -30.65
N ILE A 158 14.37 -2.17 -29.34
CA ILE A 158 15.17 -1.30 -28.47
C ILE A 158 16.65 -1.72 -28.48
N ASN A 159 16.94 -3.02 -28.46
CA ASN A 159 18.31 -3.52 -28.50
C ASN A 159 18.98 -3.32 -29.87
N GLU A 160 18.24 -3.43 -30.98
CA GLU A 160 18.73 -3.07 -32.31
C GLU A 160 19.04 -1.58 -32.41
N PHE A 161 18.13 -0.70 -31.98
CA PHE A 161 18.38 0.74 -31.95
C PHE A 161 19.58 1.11 -31.07
N LYS A 162 19.80 0.42 -29.94
CA LYS A 162 21.00 0.62 -29.12
C LYS A 162 22.28 0.22 -29.85
N LYS A 163 22.26 -0.85 -30.65
CA LYS A 163 23.42 -1.27 -31.46
C LYS A 163 23.70 -0.28 -32.58
N GLU A 164 22.66 0.17 -33.28
CA GLU A 164 22.79 1.20 -34.31
C GLU A 164 23.31 2.52 -33.76
N LYS A 165 22.77 2.97 -32.62
CA LYS A 165 23.26 4.19 -31.95
C LYS A 165 24.75 4.09 -31.60
N LYS A 166 25.21 2.95 -31.08
CA LYS A 166 26.64 2.73 -30.79
C LYS A 166 27.50 2.74 -32.06
N ARG A 167 27.03 2.14 -33.16
CA ARG A 167 27.74 2.21 -34.45
C ARG A 167 27.85 3.65 -34.94
N PHE A 168 26.75 4.39 -34.88
CA PHE A 168 26.73 5.79 -35.29
C PHE A 168 27.63 6.68 -34.41
N GLU A 169 27.71 6.42 -33.11
CA GLU A 169 28.65 7.10 -32.21
C GLU A 169 30.12 6.85 -32.58
N ILE A 170 30.46 5.62 -32.97
CA ILE A 170 31.81 5.27 -33.45
C ILE A 170 32.09 5.95 -34.80
N GLU A 171 31.18 5.83 -35.77
CA GLU A 171 31.34 6.48 -37.09
C GLU A 171 31.46 7.99 -36.97
N LYS A 172 30.71 8.61 -36.05
CA LYS A 172 30.82 10.04 -35.76
C LYS A 172 32.18 10.40 -35.18
N ALA A 173 32.70 9.61 -34.26
CA ALA A 173 34.02 9.84 -33.67
C ALA A 173 35.14 9.73 -34.73
N ASP A 174 35.09 8.69 -35.56
CA ASP A 174 36.03 8.51 -36.68
C ASP A 174 35.95 9.67 -37.68
N PHE A 175 34.73 10.14 -37.98
CA PHE A 175 34.54 11.30 -38.86
C PHE A 175 35.11 12.60 -38.24
N GLU A 176 34.88 12.85 -36.95
CA GLU A 176 35.42 14.02 -36.26
C GLU A 176 36.96 13.99 -36.19
N GLU A 177 37.55 12.81 -36.05
CA GLU A 177 39.01 12.62 -36.08
C GLU A 177 39.57 12.89 -37.47
N ASN A 178 39.00 12.28 -38.51
CA ASN A 178 39.39 12.53 -39.90
C ASN A 178 39.28 14.02 -40.27
N LEU A 179 38.20 14.67 -39.86
CA LEU A 179 37.98 16.10 -40.11
C LEU A 179 39.05 16.96 -39.41
N ARG A 180 39.43 16.61 -38.16
CA ARG A 180 40.50 17.29 -37.44
C ARG A 180 41.84 17.13 -38.14
N GLU A 181 42.17 15.92 -38.58
CA GLU A 181 43.41 15.66 -39.32
C GLU A 181 43.47 16.49 -40.60
N GLU A 182 42.39 16.49 -41.38
CA GLU A 182 42.31 17.24 -42.63
C GLU A 182 42.44 18.75 -42.40
N PHE A 183 41.74 19.31 -41.42
CA PHE A 183 41.88 20.72 -41.05
C PHE A 183 43.29 21.06 -40.52
N SER A 184 43.93 20.15 -39.77
CA SER A 184 45.29 20.37 -39.27
C SER A 184 46.31 20.41 -40.42
N SER A 185 46.12 19.56 -41.44
CA SER A 185 46.96 19.51 -42.63
C SER A 185 46.80 20.79 -43.46
N GLN A 186 45.55 21.21 -43.70
CA GLN A 186 45.26 22.46 -44.43
C GLN A 186 45.80 23.70 -43.69
N LEU A 187 45.68 23.75 -42.35
CA LEU A 187 46.24 24.83 -41.54
C LEU A 187 47.77 24.86 -41.61
N ALA A 188 48.43 23.70 -41.59
CA ALA A 188 49.87 23.58 -41.74
C ALA A 188 50.36 24.04 -43.12
N GLU A 189 49.59 23.74 -44.17
CA GLU A 189 49.91 24.15 -45.53
C GLU A 189 49.72 25.67 -45.73
N LYS A 190 48.60 26.22 -45.22
CA LYS A 190 48.34 27.66 -45.25
C LYS A 190 49.31 28.47 -44.40
N THR A 191 49.73 27.97 -43.25
CA THR A 191 50.77 28.64 -42.44
C THR A 191 52.11 28.68 -43.15
N LYS A 192 52.54 27.59 -43.81
CA LYS A 192 53.75 27.60 -44.67
C LYS A 192 53.65 28.59 -45.82
N GLU A 193 52.48 28.68 -46.45
CA GLU A 193 52.23 29.62 -47.54
C GLU A 193 52.29 31.08 -47.06
N LEU A 194 51.74 31.36 -45.86
CA LEU A 194 51.77 32.66 -45.21
C LEU A 194 53.20 33.07 -44.81
N GLU A 195 53.98 32.16 -44.24
CA GLU A 195 55.41 32.38 -43.96
C GLU A 195 56.20 32.70 -45.23
N ARG A 196 55.91 32.00 -46.34
CA ARG A 196 56.56 32.25 -47.64
C ARG A 196 56.21 33.64 -48.18
N LEU A 197 54.95 34.07 -48.06
CA LEU A 197 54.50 35.40 -48.44
C LEU A 197 55.11 36.49 -47.57
N GLN A 198 55.19 36.28 -46.26
CA GLN A 198 55.84 37.22 -45.33
C GLN A 198 57.32 37.41 -45.67
N ARG A 199 58.05 36.34 -46.01
CA ARG A 199 59.45 36.44 -46.46
C ARG A 199 59.59 37.25 -47.74
N LYS A 200 58.67 37.05 -48.71
CA LYS A 200 58.64 37.86 -49.94
C LYS A 200 58.34 39.33 -49.66
N PHE A 201 57.38 39.61 -48.78
CA PHE A 201 57.03 40.97 -48.38
C PHE A 201 58.22 41.68 -47.73
N ALA A 202 58.90 41.03 -46.79
CA ALA A 202 60.10 41.56 -46.15
C ALA A 202 61.23 41.88 -47.15
N ALA A 203 61.43 41.01 -48.15
CA ALA A 203 62.43 41.23 -49.21
C ALA A 203 62.08 42.45 -50.09
N ILE A 204 60.80 42.60 -50.47
CA ILE A 204 60.32 43.75 -51.25
C ILE A 204 60.42 45.04 -50.42
N GLU A 205 60.14 44.98 -49.12
CA GLU A 205 60.24 46.13 -48.22
C GLU A 205 61.70 46.58 -48.08
N GLU A 206 62.65 45.64 -48.02
CA GLU A 206 64.08 45.93 -48.03
C GLU A 206 64.54 46.56 -49.36
N GLU A 207 64.06 46.06 -50.51
CA GLU A 207 64.31 46.67 -51.82
C GLU A 207 63.71 48.07 -51.93
N ASN A 208 62.48 48.28 -51.45
CA ASN A 208 61.86 49.60 -51.44
C ASN A 208 62.63 50.59 -50.56
N ASN A 209 63.17 50.14 -49.44
CA ASN A 209 64.02 50.99 -48.59
C ASN A 209 65.33 51.33 -49.29
N LYS A 210 65.96 50.40 -50.01
CA LYS A 210 67.13 50.67 -50.86
C LYS A 210 66.81 51.67 -51.98
N LEU A 211 65.66 51.51 -52.64
CA LEU A 211 65.19 52.43 -53.67
C LEU A 211 64.90 53.83 -53.13
N LYS A 212 64.30 53.94 -51.95
CA LYS A 212 64.11 55.24 -51.27
C LYS A 212 65.44 55.90 -50.95
N GLN A 213 66.42 55.12 -50.48
CA GLN A 213 67.75 55.63 -50.19
C GLN A 213 68.46 56.11 -51.46
N ILE A 214 68.36 55.36 -52.57
CA ILE A 214 68.85 55.79 -53.88
C ILE A 214 68.13 57.04 -54.37
N PHE A 215 66.82 57.16 -54.11
CA PHE A 215 66.03 58.34 -54.48
C PHE A 215 66.47 59.57 -53.67
N GLU A 216 66.67 59.44 -52.36
CA GLU A 216 67.23 60.50 -51.50
C GLU A 216 68.65 60.90 -51.94
N ASP A 217 69.50 59.92 -52.29
CA ASP A 217 70.85 60.18 -52.82
C ASP A 217 70.79 60.93 -54.16
N LEU A 218 69.88 60.56 -55.06
CA LEU A 218 69.63 61.26 -56.33
C LEU A 218 69.09 62.66 -56.10
N GLU A 219 68.15 62.84 -55.18
CA GLU A 219 67.58 64.15 -54.83
C GLU A 219 68.65 65.09 -54.26
N SER A 220 69.61 64.57 -53.48
CA SER A 220 70.78 65.32 -53.01
C SER A 220 71.80 65.64 -54.12
N ALA A 221 71.89 64.81 -55.15
CA ALA A 221 72.81 65.02 -56.28
C ALA A 221 72.27 66.03 -57.31
N PHE A 222 70.96 66.26 -57.34
CA PHE A 222 70.28 67.18 -58.28
C PHE A 222 70.06 68.59 -57.73
N ASP A 223 70.69 68.95 -56.62
CA ASP A 223 70.49 70.21 -55.87
C ASP A 223 70.98 71.51 -56.58
N SER A 224 71.06 71.51 -57.93
CA SER A 224 71.21 72.73 -58.72
C SER A 224 70.88 72.62 -60.23
N THR A 225 69.96 71.75 -60.68
CA THR A 225 69.53 71.79 -62.10
C THR A 225 68.03 71.53 -62.29
N ASP A 226 67.34 72.53 -62.84
CA ASP A 226 65.89 72.61 -63.02
C ASP A 226 65.38 71.62 -64.10
N PRO A 227 64.48 70.66 -63.78
CA PRO A 227 63.88 69.71 -64.72
C PRO A 227 63.10 70.34 -65.89
N GLN A 228 62.89 71.67 -65.91
CA GLN A 228 62.25 72.37 -67.03
C GLN A 228 63.18 72.61 -68.24
N GLU A 229 64.51 72.67 -68.07
CA GLU A 229 65.44 72.90 -69.20
C GLU A 229 65.59 71.66 -70.12
N ILE A 230 65.52 70.46 -69.56
CA ILE A 230 65.64 69.19 -70.32
C ILE A 230 64.37 68.92 -71.16
N LEU A 231 63.21 69.37 -70.68
CA LEU A 231 61.94 69.30 -71.41
C LEU A 231 61.90 70.29 -72.59
N MET A 232 62.53 71.46 -72.47
CA MET A 232 62.58 72.47 -73.53
C MET A 232 63.46 72.03 -74.71
N GLN A 233 64.58 71.34 -74.45
CA GLN A 233 65.45 70.80 -75.51
C GLN A 233 64.80 69.64 -76.29
N ASN A 234 64.00 68.80 -75.64
CA ASN A 234 63.30 67.69 -76.30
C ASN A 234 62.13 68.13 -77.19
N SER A 235 61.48 69.26 -76.88
CA SER A 235 60.46 69.84 -77.76
C SER A 235 61.06 70.46 -79.03
N PHE A 236 62.29 70.97 -78.95
CA PHE A 236 62.96 71.60 -80.10
C PHE A 236 63.43 70.55 -81.13
N MET A 237 64.02 69.44 -80.67
CA MET A 237 64.47 68.36 -81.56
C MET A 237 63.32 67.61 -82.25
N LYS A 238 62.11 67.55 -81.67
CA LYS A 238 60.93 66.97 -82.33
C LYS A 238 60.42 67.83 -83.50
N GLY A 239 60.58 69.15 -83.43
CA GLY A 239 60.18 70.07 -84.49
C GLY A 239 61.05 70.00 -85.75
N GLU A 240 62.36 69.76 -85.60
CA GLU A 240 63.27 69.59 -86.74
C GLU A 240 63.06 68.24 -87.46
N ILE A 241 62.68 67.18 -86.74
CA ILE A 241 62.37 65.87 -87.32
C ILE A 241 61.09 65.94 -88.18
N GLU A 242 60.11 66.77 -87.82
CA GLU A 242 58.88 66.95 -88.61
C GLU A 242 59.06 67.87 -89.83
N ASN A 243 60.04 68.78 -89.81
CA ASN A 243 60.38 69.60 -90.97
C ASN A 243 61.24 68.81 -91.99
N LEU A 244 62.18 67.99 -91.53
CA LEU A 244 62.98 67.12 -92.41
C LEU A 244 62.18 65.97 -93.04
N LYS A 245 61.09 65.51 -92.38
CA LYS A 245 60.13 64.56 -92.96
C LYS A 245 59.23 65.16 -94.04
N ARG A 246 59.15 66.48 -94.14
CA ARG A 246 58.31 67.20 -95.11
C ARG A 246 59.04 67.48 -96.42
N GLU A 247 60.37 67.57 -96.37
CA GLU A 247 61.23 67.72 -97.56
C GLU A 247 61.56 66.38 -98.23
N LEU A 248 61.30 65.23 -97.59
CA LEU A 248 61.58 63.89 -98.12
C LEU A 248 60.43 63.27 -98.95
N ASN A 249 59.53 64.10 -99.51
CA ASN A 249 58.30 63.64 -100.18
C ASN A 249 58.15 64.21 -101.60
N GLU A 250 59.11 63.91 -102.47
CA GLU A 250 58.89 63.85 -103.93
C GLU A 250 59.50 62.55 -104.51
N ARG A 251 58.68 61.48 -104.53
CA ARG A 251 58.60 60.29 -105.44
C ARG A 251 59.87 59.58 -106.00
N PRO A 252 59.76 58.27 -106.35
CA PRO A 252 59.43 57.04 -105.61
C PRO A 252 60.54 55.95 -105.85
N GLU A 253 60.41 54.71 -105.31
CA GLU A 253 60.78 53.40 -105.94
C GLU A 253 60.88 52.26 -104.88
N GLN A 254 59.99 51.27 -105.01
CA GLN A 254 60.24 49.82 -104.92
C GLN A 254 61.25 49.22 -103.89
N TYR A 255 61.25 49.63 -102.61
CA TYR A 255 62.03 48.91 -101.58
C TYR A 255 61.27 48.58 -100.27
N GLU A 256 60.14 49.25 -99.98
CA GLU A 256 59.41 49.02 -98.71
C GLU A 256 58.42 47.85 -98.72
N LEU A 257 58.08 47.31 -99.90
CA LEU A 257 57.17 46.17 -100.01
C LEU A 257 57.86 44.86 -99.57
N ASP A 258 59.10 44.63 -99.96
CA ASP A 258 59.84 43.41 -99.64
C ASP A 258 60.21 43.34 -98.15
N GLY A 259 60.54 44.47 -97.52
CA GLY A 259 60.82 44.53 -96.07
C GLY A 259 59.60 44.25 -95.20
N LYS A 260 58.40 44.67 -95.64
CA LYS A 260 57.14 44.37 -94.94
C LYS A 260 56.67 42.94 -95.22
N GLN A 261 56.89 42.42 -96.43
CA GLN A 261 56.58 41.04 -96.78
C GLN A 261 57.43 40.04 -95.96
N ALA A 262 58.73 40.30 -95.82
CA ALA A 262 59.63 39.48 -94.98
C ALA A 262 59.24 39.51 -93.49
N LYS A 263 58.75 40.65 -92.99
CA LYS A 263 58.27 40.76 -91.60
C LYS A 263 56.96 40.01 -91.38
N ILE A 264 56.10 39.98 -92.39
CA ILE A 264 54.86 39.18 -92.37
C ILE A 264 55.19 37.70 -92.35
N GLU A 265 56.14 37.23 -93.16
CA GLU A 265 56.57 35.83 -93.17
C GLU A 265 57.24 35.42 -91.86
N GLU A 266 58.07 36.28 -91.25
CA GLU A 266 58.67 36.03 -89.93
C GLU A 266 57.60 35.95 -88.83
N LEU A 267 56.59 36.82 -88.88
CA LEU A 267 55.48 36.80 -87.92
C LEU A 267 54.56 35.60 -88.13
N GLN A 268 54.31 35.20 -89.38
CA GLN A 268 53.56 33.98 -89.70
C GLN A 268 54.30 32.72 -89.24
N ALA A 269 55.62 32.66 -89.42
CA ALA A 269 56.45 31.57 -88.91
C ALA A 269 56.41 31.48 -87.36
N LYS A 270 56.42 32.63 -86.67
CA LYS A 270 56.24 32.68 -85.20
C LYS A 270 54.84 32.27 -84.77
N VAL A 271 53.81 32.64 -85.54
CA VAL A 271 52.42 32.21 -85.27
C VAL A 271 52.27 30.70 -85.44
N THR A 272 52.86 30.11 -86.49
CA THR A 272 52.88 28.65 -86.67
C THR A 272 53.70 27.94 -85.59
N GLU A 273 54.83 28.52 -85.17
CA GLU A 273 55.64 28.00 -84.06
C GLU A 273 54.86 28.04 -82.72
N PHE A 274 54.10 29.10 -82.46
CA PHE A 274 53.24 29.17 -81.28
C PHE A 274 52.03 28.26 -81.37
N GLN A 275 51.47 28.03 -82.57
CA GLN A 275 50.39 27.07 -82.79
C GLN A 275 50.86 25.63 -82.62
N GLU A 276 52.08 25.28 -83.05
CA GLU A 276 52.69 23.97 -82.79
C GLU A 276 53.08 23.78 -81.31
N LYS A 277 53.45 24.86 -80.61
CA LYS A 277 53.69 24.85 -79.16
C LYS A 277 52.41 24.78 -78.33
N ILE A 278 51.27 25.18 -78.88
CA ILE A 278 49.95 24.94 -78.26
C ILE A 278 49.60 23.48 -78.57
N ASN A 279 49.99 22.59 -77.66
CA ASN A 279 49.61 21.19 -77.70
C ASN A 279 48.08 21.10 -77.63
N GLU A 280 47.39 20.86 -78.76
CA GLU A 280 45.92 20.69 -78.77
C GLU A 280 45.46 19.63 -77.76
N GLY A 281 46.32 18.64 -77.47
CA GLY A 281 46.11 17.64 -76.42
C GLY A 281 46.03 18.22 -75.00
N GLU A 282 46.92 19.16 -74.64
CA GLU A 282 46.91 19.83 -73.33
C GLU A 282 45.68 20.71 -73.15
N LEU A 283 45.24 21.37 -74.23
CA LEU A 283 44.04 22.21 -74.21
C LEU A 283 42.75 21.38 -74.09
N LEU A 284 42.71 20.19 -74.70
CA LEU A 284 41.63 19.22 -74.52
C LEU A 284 41.62 18.63 -73.10
N GLU A 285 42.79 18.34 -72.52
CA GLU A 285 42.90 17.91 -71.13
C GLU A 285 42.42 18.99 -70.15
N LEU A 286 42.83 20.25 -70.34
CA LEU A 286 42.38 21.36 -69.50
C LEU A 286 40.85 21.55 -69.58
N LYS A 287 40.26 21.43 -70.77
CA LYS A 287 38.80 21.48 -70.93
C LYS A 287 38.10 20.32 -70.24
N ARG A 288 38.68 19.11 -70.28
CA ARG A 288 38.15 17.95 -69.56
C ARG A 288 38.22 18.17 -68.05
N ILE A 289 39.32 18.71 -67.55
CA ILE A 289 39.49 19.06 -66.13
C ILE A 289 38.46 20.10 -65.69
N LEU A 290 38.23 21.16 -66.49
CA LEU A 290 37.21 22.17 -66.21
C LEU A 290 35.80 21.57 -66.16
N SER A 291 35.43 20.72 -67.10
CA SER A 291 34.15 20.00 -67.11
C SER A 291 33.96 19.13 -65.86
N ASN A 292 35.03 18.45 -65.42
CA ASN A 292 35.01 17.66 -64.19
C ASN A 292 34.86 18.55 -62.95
N MET A 293 35.53 19.71 -62.91
CA MET A 293 35.38 20.70 -61.84
C MET A 293 33.95 21.22 -61.72
N ASP A 294 33.28 21.50 -62.85
CA ASP A 294 31.88 21.92 -62.84
C ASP A 294 30.97 20.82 -62.25
N SER A 295 31.24 19.54 -62.56
CA SER A 295 30.54 18.40 -61.94
C SER A 295 30.74 18.35 -60.43
N TYR A 296 31.98 18.54 -59.96
CA TYR A 296 32.28 18.57 -58.52
C TYR A 296 31.60 19.73 -57.80
N VAL A 297 31.48 20.90 -58.44
CA VAL A 297 30.77 22.05 -57.88
C VAL A 297 29.27 21.75 -57.71
N ILE A 298 28.66 21.02 -58.64
CA ILE A 298 27.26 20.58 -58.53
C ILE A 298 27.10 19.61 -57.35
N GLU A 299 28.00 18.64 -57.20
CA GLU A 299 27.99 17.69 -56.07
C GLU A 299 28.19 18.39 -54.72
N ILE A 300 29.14 19.31 -54.61
CA ILE A 300 29.38 20.10 -53.40
C ILE A 300 28.13 20.90 -53.02
N ASN A 301 27.45 21.52 -53.98
CA ASN A 301 26.21 22.24 -53.72
C ASN A 301 25.07 21.29 -53.29
N ALA A 302 24.99 20.09 -53.86
CA ALA A 302 24.02 19.08 -53.43
C ALA A 302 24.26 18.64 -51.98
N TYR A 303 25.51 18.36 -51.61
CA TYR A 303 25.89 18.03 -50.23
C TYR A 303 25.62 19.19 -49.27
N LYS A 304 25.92 20.42 -49.66
CA LYS A 304 25.63 21.62 -48.85
C LYS A 304 24.13 21.74 -48.55
N ASN A 305 23.28 21.57 -49.56
CA ASN A 305 21.82 21.59 -49.37
C ASN A 305 21.34 20.45 -48.46
N GLN A 306 21.91 19.25 -48.58
CA GLN A 306 21.60 18.15 -47.67
C GLN A 306 21.98 18.46 -46.23
N ILE A 307 23.18 19.01 -45.98
CA ILE A 307 23.65 19.42 -44.66
C ILE A 307 22.73 20.49 -44.07
N GLU A 308 22.32 21.47 -44.85
CA GLU A 308 21.42 22.53 -44.40
C GLU A 308 20.03 21.97 -44.02
N SER A 309 19.49 21.04 -44.82
CA SER A 309 18.25 20.32 -44.47
C SER A 309 18.39 19.48 -43.19
N ALA A 310 19.58 18.89 -42.97
CA ALA A 310 19.86 18.07 -41.80
C ALA A 310 19.95 18.93 -40.54
N LYS A 311 20.60 20.11 -40.62
CA LYS A 311 20.66 21.09 -39.53
C LYS A 311 19.27 21.58 -39.11
N VAL A 312 18.40 21.86 -40.08
CA VAL A 312 17.00 22.26 -39.78
C VAL A 312 16.25 21.14 -39.08
N ARG A 313 16.42 19.88 -39.54
CA ARG A 313 15.84 18.71 -38.86
C ARG A 313 16.39 18.53 -37.45
N GLU A 314 17.70 18.64 -37.25
CA GLU A 314 18.33 18.58 -35.92
C GLU A 314 17.76 19.63 -34.98
N ALA A 315 17.61 20.88 -35.42
CA ALA A 315 17.02 21.95 -34.62
C ALA A 315 15.56 21.64 -34.23
N SER A 316 14.76 21.11 -35.17
CA SER A 316 13.37 20.71 -34.89
C SER A 316 13.30 19.54 -33.90
N LEU A 317 14.16 18.53 -34.06
CA LEU A 317 14.24 17.38 -33.16
C LEU A 317 14.67 17.80 -31.75
N LYS A 318 15.64 18.72 -31.64
CA LYS A 318 16.08 19.25 -30.36
C LYS A 318 14.94 19.97 -29.62
N LYS A 319 14.16 20.77 -30.34
CA LYS A 319 12.95 21.39 -29.78
C LYS A 319 11.92 20.35 -29.32
N THR A 320 11.68 19.29 -30.10
CA THR A 320 10.76 18.22 -29.67
C THR A 320 11.29 17.45 -28.45
N ILE A 321 12.60 17.25 -28.33
CA ILE A 321 13.22 16.62 -27.16
C ILE A 321 13.03 17.51 -25.93
N ASP A 322 13.20 18.82 -26.06
CA ASP A 322 12.98 19.77 -24.97
C ASP A 322 11.49 19.78 -24.53
N ASP A 323 10.55 19.82 -25.47
CA ASP A 323 9.11 19.74 -25.20
C ASP A 323 8.72 18.40 -24.54
N LEU A 324 9.32 17.29 -24.98
CA LEU A 324 9.15 15.96 -24.37
C LEU A 324 9.77 15.89 -22.97
N SER A 325 10.91 16.55 -22.74
CA SER A 325 11.51 16.62 -21.40
C SER A 325 10.62 17.35 -20.42
N ILE A 326 10.03 18.48 -20.83
CA ILE A 326 9.10 19.26 -20.00
C ILE A 326 7.86 18.44 -19.65
N THR A 327 7.29 17.73 -20.63
CA THR A 327 6.12 16.86 -20.38
C THR A 327 6.46 15.66 -19.50
N ILE A 328 7.64 15.05 -19.66
CA ILE A 328 8.13 14.00 -18.76
C ILE A 328 8.29 14.53 -17.33
N ASP A 329 8.83 15.74 -17.15
CA ASP A 329 9.03 16.33 -15.82
C ASP A 329 7.69 16.69 -15.17
N GLN A 330 6.71 17.16 -15.94
CA GLN A 330 5.32 17.36 -15.46
C GLN A 330 4.67 16.04 -15.04
N LEU A 331 4.76 15.01 -15.86
CA LEU A 331 4.21 13.68 -15.57
C LEU A 331 4.90 13.02 -14.36
N LYS A 332 6.22 13.18 -14.22
CA LYS A 332 6.95 12.76 -13.02
C LYS A 332 6.50 13.52 -11.78
N GLY A 333 6.30 14.83 -11.88
CA GLY A 333 5.79 15.67 -10.79
C GLY A 333 4.39 15.26 -10.34
N GLU A 334 3.48 14.98 -11.28
CA GLU A 334 2.13 14.48 -10.98
C GLU A 334 2.14 13.05 -10.42
N SER A 335 3.01 12.18 -10.93
CA SER A 335 3.19 10.81 -10.43
C SER A 335 3.70 10.80 -8.99
N LEU A 336 4.68 11.64 -8.67
CA LEU A 336 5.20 11.82 -7.30
C LEU A 336 4.11 12.35 -6.35
N LYS A 337 3.33 13.35 -6.77
CA LYS A 337 2.21 13.88 -5.98
C LYS A 337 1.10 12.85 -5.75
N LYS A 338 0.78 12.03 -6.74
CA LYS A 338 -0.18 10.92 -6.59
C LYS A 338 0.37 9.80 -5.70
N ALA A 339 1.67 9.52 -5.74
CA ALA A 339 2.31 8.52 -4.88
C ALA A 339 2.37 8.93 -3.40
N ASP A 340 2.27 10.22 -3.10
CA ASP A 340 2.18 10.77 -1.74
C ASP A 340 0.74 11.10 -1.31
N ALA A 341 -0.26 10.59 -2.05
CA ALA A 341 -1.66 10.83 -1.72
C ALA A 341 -2.07 10.27 -0.34
N PHE A 342 -1.49 9.14 0.09
CA PHE A 342 -1.80 8.46 1.36
C PHE A 342 -0.64 8.57 2.34
N GLU A 343 -0.49 9.74 2.96
CA GLU A 343 0.67 10.08 3.77
C GLU A 343 0.77 9.23 5.04
N PHE A 344 -0.33 9.03 5.78
CA PHE A 344 -0.33 8.24 7.01
C PHE A 344 -0.21 6.75 6.73
N ALA A 345 -0.98 6.22 5.77
CA ALA A 345 -0.94 4.80 5.43
C ALA A 345 0.48 4.39 4.98
N LYS A 346 1.12 5.20 4.14
CA LYS A 346 2.49 4.97 3.69
C LYS A 346 3.50 5.01 4.84
N LYS A 347 3.37 5.93 5.80
CA LYS A 347 4.22 5.95 7.01
C LYS A 347 4.04 4.66 7.83
N CYS A 348 2.79 4.22 7.98
CA CYS A 348 2.45 2.99 8.68
C CYS A 348 2.99 1.72 7.99
N ASP A 349 3.02 1.69 6.66
CA ASP A 349 3.61 0.59 5.87
C ASP A 349 5.14 0.61 5.86
N ALA A 350 5.74 1.81 5.86
CA ALA A 350 7.20 1.98 5.86
C ALA A 350 7.86 1.61 7.20
N ASP A 351 7.07 1.57 8.27
CA ASP A 351 7.49 1.26 9.63
C ASP A 351 7.85 -0.23 9.81
N LYS A 352 9.06 -0.58 9.37
CA LYS A 352 9.63 -1.93 9.45
C LYS A 352 9.97 -2.38 10.87
N GLU A 353 10.13 -1.45 11.83
CA GLU A 353 10.43 -1.81 13.22
C GLU A 353 9.21 -2.42 13.93
N HIS A 354 8.01 -1.98 13.56
CA HIS A 354 6.75 -2.38 14.20
C HIS A 354 5.96 -3.44 13.41
N LEU A 355 6.44 -3.85 12.23
CA LEU A 355 5.80 -4.81 11.32
C LEU A 355 5.80 -6.28 11.77
N GLY A 356 6.50 -6.68 12.84
CA GLY A 356 6.56 -8.11 13.17
C GLY A 356 7.31 -8.58 14.43
N LYS A 357 7.81 -7.68 15.30
CA LYS A 357 8.29 -8.13 16.62
C LYS A 357 7.10 -8.14 17.58
N LYS A 358 6.95 -9.15 18.44
CA LYS A 358 6.00 -9.15 19.56
C LYS A 358 6.34 -8.00 20.53
N HIS A 359 5.98 -6.76 20.22
CA HIS A 359 6.13 -5.59 21.11
C HIS A 359 5.10 -5.67 22.26
N LEU A 360 3.99 -6.38 22.03
CA LEU A 360 3.22 -6.99 23.09
C LEU A 360 3.94 -8.23 23.62
N GLY A 361 4.76 -8.05 24.65
CA GLY A 361 5.33 -9.17 25.39
C GLY A 361 4.20 -10.04 25.95
N VAL A 362 4.18 -11.33 25.61
CA VAL A 362 3.24 -12.27 26.20
C VAL A 362 3.67 -12.51 27.64
N ASN A 363 2.86 -12.04 28.58
CA ASN A 363 3.18 -12.13 30.00
C ASN A 363 3.07 -13.60 30.46
N ALA A 364 3.98 -14.04 31.34
CA ALA A 364 3.97 -15.42 31.87
C ALA A 364 2.82 -15.68 32.86
N LYS A 365 2.15 -14.62 33.34
CA LYS A 365 0.97 -14.67 34.22
C LYS A 365 -0.26 -14.15 33.49
N GLN A 366 -0.74 -14.90 32.50
CA GLN A 366 -2.06 -14.64 31.94
C GLN A 366 -3.14 -15.10 32.94
N PRO A 367 -4.20 -14.32 33.15
CA PRO A 367 -5.34 -14.78 33.93
C PRO A 367 -5.90 -16.06 33.28
N THR A 368 -6.00 -17.12 34.08
CA THR A 368 -6.40 -18.46 33.59
C THR A 368 -7.91 -18.62 33.44
N ASP A 369 -8.68 -17.75 34.10
CA ASP A 369 -10.14 -17.77 34.07
C ASP A 369 -10.73 -16.37 33.90
N LEU A 370 -12.01 -16.32 33.52
CA LEU A 370 -12.72 -15.05 33.31
C LEU A 370 -12.81 -14.22 34.60
N LYS A 371 -12.91 -14.88 35.76
CA LYS A 371 -13.04 -14.23 37.07
C LYS A 371 -11.77 -13.48 37.46
N THR A 372 -10.60 -14.10 37.27
CA THR A 372 -9.28 -13.48 37.50
C THR A 372 -9.03 -12.38 36.49
N LEU A 373 -9.42 -12.55 35.22
CA LEU A 373 -9.30 -11.50 34.21
C LEU A 373 -10.08 -10.24 34.60
N VAL A 374 -11.36 -10.37 34.97
CA VAL A 374 -12.19 -9.22 35.37
C VAL A 374 -11.62 -8.55 36.62
N SER A 375 -11.18 -9.34 37.60
CA SER A 375 -10.59 -8.80 38.84
C SER A 375 -9.26 -8.07 38.56
N TYR A 376 -8.45 -8.61 37.65
CA TYR A 376 -7.21 -8.00 37.18
C TYR A 376 -7.49 -6.67 36.48
N VAL A 377 -8.42 -6.63 35.53
CA VAL A 377 -8.79 -5.42 34.79
C VAL A 377 -9.28 -4.34 35.75
N GLN A 378 -10.12 -4.70 36.73
CA GLN A 378 -10.60 -3.77 37.75
C GLN A 378 -9.45 -3.18 38.58
N GLN A 379 -8.56 -4.03 39.09
CA GLN A 379 -7.41 -3.59 39.88
C GLN A 379 -6.47 -2.71 39.05
N TRP A 380 -6.27 -3.06 37.78
CA TRP A 380 -5.45 -2.27 36.88
C TRP A 380 -6.04 -0.87 36.66
N MET A 381 -7.35 -0.77 36.38
CA MET A 381 -8.03 0.52 36.22
C MET A 381 -7.99 1.38 37.49
N ALA A 382 -8.03 0.75 38.67
CA ALA A 382 -8.02 1.44 39.95
C ALA A 382 -6.62 1.93 40.37
N PHE A 383 -5.55 1.17 40.09
CA PHE A 383 -4.22 1.41 40.66
C PHE A 383 -3.11 1.69 39.66
N LYS A 384 -3.24 1.28 38.39
CA LYS A 384 -2.18 1.38 37.36
C LYS A 384 -2.48 2.34 36.22
N SER A 385 -3.71 2.84 36.11
CA SER A 385 -4.05 3.89 35.15
C SER A 385 -3.49 5.26 35.59
N ASP A 386 -3.25 6.14 34.62
CA ASP A 386 -2.80 7.53 34.84
C ASP A 386 -3.73 8.30 35.80
N LYS A 387 -5.01 7.93 35.81
CA LYS A 387 -6.03 8.41 36.76
C LYS A 387 -6.80 7.19 37.29
N PRO A 388 -7.07 7.11 38.60
CA PRO A 388 -7.78 5.96 39.15
C PRO A 388 -9.25 5.97 38.70
N PHE A 389 -9.70 4.86 38.11
CA PHE A 389 -11.10 4.64 37.76
C PHE A 389 -11.68 3.49 38.58
N TYR A 390 -12.76 3.76 39.30
CA TYR A 390 -13.42 2.79 40.18
C TYR A 390 -14.70 2.29 39.53
N TYR A 391 -14.60 1.20 38.77
CA TYR A 391 -15.76 0.48 38.25
C TYR A 391 -16.09 -0.72 39.14
N ASP A 392 -17.37 -1.05 39.27
CA ASP A 392 -17.78 -2.28 39.93
C ASP A 392 -17.42 -3.51 39.05
N LEU A 393 -17.28 -4.68 39.68
CA LEU A 393 -17.00 -5.92 38.96
C LEU A 393 -18.14 -6.27 37.99
N ASN A 394 -19.38 -5.88 38.31
CA ASN A 394 -20.53 -6.19 37.49
C ASN A 394 -20.51 -5.43 36.15
N THR A 395 -20.18 -4.14 36.14
CA THR A 395 -20.04 -3.34 34.91
C THR A 395 -18.96 -3.88 34.00
N ILE A 396 -17.79 -4.23 34.56
CA ILE A 396 -16.70 -4.80 33.75
C ILE A 396 -17.12 -6.16 33.15
N ARG A 397 -17.86 -6.99 33.90
CA ARG A 397 -18.40 -8.26 33.38
C ARG A 397 -19.41 -8.06 32.26
N ILE A 398 -20.35 -7.13 32.44
CA ILE A 398 -21.37 -6.81 31.43
C ILE A 398 -20.69 -6.26 30.17
N PHE A 399 -19.71 -5.38 30.34
CA PHE A 399 -18.94 -4.83 29.22
C PHE A 399 -18.19 -5.92 28.45
N LEU A 400 -17.46 -6.79 29.16
CA LEU A 400 -16.76 -7.91 28.56
C LEU A 400 -17.70 -8.91 27.87
N ALA A 401 -18.85 -9.21 28.47
CA ALA A 401 -19.87 -10.06 27.87
C ALA A 401 -20.46 -9.44 26.59
N GLY A 402 -20.70 -8.12 26.60
CA GLY A 402 -21.18 -7.37 25.44
C GLY A 402 -20.20 -7.43 24.27
N LEU A 403 -18.90 -7.24 24.53
CA LEU A 403 -17.85 -7.36 23.52
C LEU A 403 -17.76 -8.77 22.90
N HIS A 404 -18.03 -9.81 23.68
CA HIS A 404 -18.04 -11.18 23.18
C HIS A 404 -19.30 -11.50 22.36
N MET A 405 -20.41 -10.82 22.64
CA MET A 405 -21.68 -11.04 21.94
C MET A 405 -21.71 -10.38 20.55
N SER A 406 -21.10 -9.20 20.42
CA SER A 406 -21.16 -8.42 19.18
C SER A 406 -19.88 -7.57 19.00
N PRO A 407 -19.38 -7.44 17.75
CA PRO A 407 -18.26 -6.54 17.44
C PRO A 407 -18.63 -5.06 17.61
N ILE A 408 -19.92 -4.71 17.61
CA ILE A 408 -20.41 -3.38 17.97
C ILE A 408 -21.03 -3.41 19.36
N SER A 409 -20.63 -2.46 20.20
CA SER A 409 -21.23 -2.19 21.51
C SER A 409 -21.62 -0.72 21.62
N ILE A 410 -22.87 -0.45 22.02
CA ILE A 410 -23.38 0.92 22.24
C ILE A 410 -23.43 1.18 23.74
N LEU A 411 -22.68 2.18 24.20
CA LEU A 411 -22.68 2.61 25.60
C LEU A 411 -23.57 3.84 25.77
N GLN A 412 -24.75 3.66 26.34
CA GLN A 412 -25.69 4.75 26.64
C GLN A 412 -25.58 5.22 28.09
N GLY A 413 -25.71 6.53 28.32
CA GLY A 413 -25.75 7.09 29.66
C GLY A 413 -25.62 8.61 29.65
N ILE A 414 -25.90 9.25 30.79
CA ILE A 414 -25.71 10.70 30.96
C ILE A 414 -24.22 11.09 30.82
N SER A 415 -23.93 12.35 30.54
CA SER A 415 -22.55 12.82 30.46
C SER A 415 -21.81 12.59 31.79
N GLY A 416 -20.52 12.24 31.72
CA GLY A 416 -19.70 11.99 32.91
C GLY A 416 -19.80 10.59 33.53
N THR A 417 -20.58 9.65 32.99
CA THR A 417 -20.68 8.26 33.50
C THR A 417 -19.54 7.34 33.06
N GLY A 418 -18.55 7.88 32.35
CA GLY A 418 -17.39 7.13 31.90
C GLY A 418 -17.59 6.30 30.62
N LYS A 419 -18.55 6.68 29.75
CA LYS A 419 -18.78 6.04 28.44
C LYS A 419 -17.52 5.95 27.59
N THR A 420 -16.72 7.01 27.53
CA THR A 420 -15.45 7.04 26.79
C THR A 420 -14.31 6.42 27.60
N SER A 421 -14.30 6.60 28.93
CA SER A 421 -13.19 6.13 29.78
C SER A 421 -13.20 4.62 30.02
N LEU A 422 -14.37 3.98 30.15
CA LEU A 422 -14.47 2.54 30.38
C LEU A 422 -13.78 1.73 29.26
N PRO A 423 -14.17 1.84 27.97
CA PRO A 423 -13.52 1.10 26.89
C PRO A 423 -12.05 1.49 26.73
N ARG A 424 -11.71 2.77 26.94
CA ARG A 424 -10.33 3.28 26.87
C ARG A 424 -9.41 2.60 27.88
N GLU A 425 -9.79 2.63 29.15
CA GLU A 425 -8.98 2.05 30.23
C GLU A 425 -9.00 0.52 30.18
N PHE A 426 -10.09 -0.07 29.68
CA PHE A 426 -10.17 -1.51 29.44
C PHE A 426 -9.13 -1.96 28.40
N ALA A 427 -9.04 -1.26 27.26
CA ALA A 427 -8.04 -1.53 26.24
C ALA A 427 -6.59 -1.40 26.75
N LYS A 428 -6.32 -0.42 27.63
CA LYS A 428 -5.00 -0.28 28.26
C LYS A 428 -4.71 -1.43 29.24
N ALA A 429 -5.70 -1.86 30.02
CA ALA A 429 -5.55 -2.93 31.01
C ALA A 429 -5.18 -4.27 30.38
N LEU A 430 -5.71 -4.58 29.20
CA LEU A 430 -5.42 -5.83 28.48
C LEU A 430 -3.95 -5.96 28.02
N LEU A 431 -3.18 -4.87 28.03
CA LEU A 431 -1.86 -4.80 27.42
C LEU A 431 -0.70 -4.67 28.43
N SER A 432 -0.98 -4.18 29.64
CA SER A 432 0.04 -3.64 30.52
C SER A 432 0.34 -4.55 31.70
N ASP A 433 1.55 -5.13 31.73
CA ASP A 433 2.26 -5.26 33.01
C ASP A 433 3.79 -5.10 33.00
N SER A 434 4.40 -4.66 31.89
CA SER A 434 5.83 -4.30 31.92
C SER A 434 6.31 -3.22 30.94
N ASN A 435 5.54 -2.86 29.91
CA ASN A 435 5.94 -1.84 28.94
C ASN A 435 4.74 -1.00 28.43
N TYR A 436 3.95 -0.40 29.33
CA TYR A 436 3.17 0.77 28.94
C TYR A 436 4.13 1.95 28.78
N VAL A 437 4.82 1.99 27.64
CA VAL A 437 5.53 3.20 27.20
C VAL A 437 4.46 4.04 26.55
N GLY A 438 3.90 4.98 27.30
CA GLY A 438 3.10 6.05 26.74
C GLY A 438 3.86 6.68 25.57
N LEU A 439 3.11 6.91 24.48
CA LEU A 439 3.52 7.61 23.26
C LEU A 439 4.69 6.95 22.50
N ASP A 440 4.52 6.68 21.20
CA ASP A 440 5.66 6.37 20.33
C ASP A 440 6.52 7.64 20.08
N SER A 441 7.59 7.50 19.31
CA SER A 441 8.46 8.60 18.89
C SER A 441 7.72 9.76 18.20
N ASP A 442 6.52 9.52 17.69
CA ASP A 442 5.64 10.47 16.99
C ASP A 442 4.46 10.94 17.86
N ASN A 443 4.53 10.72 19.18
CA ASN A 443 3.51 11.14 20.14
C ASN A 443 2.14 10.47 19.89
N GLN A 444 2.11 9.20 19.44
CA GLN A 444 0.88 8.42 19.29
C GLN A 444 0.71 7.32 20.33
N ASN A 445 -0.51 7.11 20.81
CA ASN A 445 -0.81 6.15 21.89
C ASN A 445 -0.56 4.70 21.43
N LYS A 446 0.33 3.97 22.11
CA LYS A 446 0.60 2.53 21.88
C LYS A 446 -0.52 1.60 22.39
N ALA A 447 -1.52 2.15 23.08
CA ALA A 447 -2.68 1.38 23.48
C ALA A 447 -3.50 0.93 22.26
N PRO A 448 -4.17 -0.23 22.30
CA PRO A 448 -4.88 -0.82 21.17
C PRO A 448 -6.27 -0.18 21.09
N TYR A 449 -6.33 1.15 21.18
CA TYR A 449 -7.58 1.88 21.04
C TYR A 449 -7.34 3.19 20.30
N ARG A 450 -8.39 3.68 19.65
CA ARG A 450 -8.43 5.04 19.09
C ARG A 450 -9.78 5.65 19.41
N ILE A 451 -9.79 6.93 19.72
CA ILE A 451 -11.01 7.71 19.96
C ILE A 451 -11.23 8.55 18.72
N CYS A 452 -12.40 8.42 18.12
CA CYS A 452 -12.83 9.19 16.96
C CYS A 452 -14.07 9.99 17.39
N ALA A 453 -13.91 11.30 17.53
CA ALA A 453 -15.02 12.17 17.92
C ALA A 453 -15.92 12.47 16.72
N VAL A 454 -17.16 11.99 16.76
CA VAL A 454 -18.16 12.22 15.71
C VAL A 454 -18.50 13.71 15.67
N GLN A 455 -18.54 14.29 14.47
CA GLN A 455 -18.90 15.69 14.28
C GLN A 455 -20.36 15.81 13.85
N SER A 456 -21.06 16.85 14.30
CA SER A 456 -22.46 17.10 13.95
C SER A 456 -22.75 17.31 12.45
N GLY A 457 -21.69 17.47 11.65
CA GLY A 457 -21.77 17.66 10.21
C GLY A 457 -21.72 16.36 9.40
N TRP A 458 -21.48 15.21 10.03
CA TRP A 458 -21.31 13.95 9.29
C TRP A 458 -22.61 13.50 8.60
N ARG A 459 -22.54 13.24 7.30
CA ARG A 459 -23.69 12.94 6.44
C ARG A 459 -23.51 11.71 5.57
N ASP A 460 -22.29 11.25 5.34
CA ASP A 460 -22.01 10.10 4.50
C ASP A 460 -20.78 9.32 4.98
N ASN A 461 -20.47 8.22 4.31
CA ASN A 461 -19.30 7.40 4.64
C ASN A 461 -17.97 8.14 4.37
N MET A 462 -17.93 9.19 3.54
CA MET A 462 -16.68 9.93 3.30
C MET A 462 -16.23 10.70 4.54
N ASP A 463 -17.15 11.11 5.41
CA ASP A 463 -16.80 11.71 6.71
C ASP A 463 -16.09 10.72 7.65
N LEU A 464 -16.34 9.42 7.46
CA LEU A 464 -15.79 8.34 8.27
C LEU A 464 -14.53 7.73 7.64
N MET A 465 -14.54 7.43 6.34
CA MET A 465 -13.43 6.80 5.63
C MET A 465 -12.44 7.80 5.03
N GLY A 466 -12.87 9.03 4.80
CA GLY A 466 -12.10 10.04 4.09
C GLY A 466 -12.47 10.15 2.62
N TYR A 467 -11.85 11.13 1.95
CA TYR A 467 -12.07 11.40 0.53
C TYR A 467 -10.80 11.90 -0.14
N TYR A 468 -10.69 11.69 -1.45
CA TYR A 468 -9.58 12.22 -2.23
C TYR A 468 -9.82 13.70 -2.55
N ASN A 469 -8.93 14.57 -2.06
CA ASN A 469 -8.91 15.97 -2.44
C ASN A 469 -8.17 16.11 -3.78
N SER A 470 -8.92 16.34 -4.86
CA SER A 470 -8.39 16.48 -6.21
C SER A 470 -7.51 17.72 -6.40
N PHE A 471 -7.68 18.75 -5.56
CA PHE A 471 -6.89 19.98 -5.62
C PHE A 471 -5.52 19.82 -4.95
N GLU A 472 -5.50 19.24 -3.75
CA GLU A 472 -4.26 18.98 -3.02
C GLU A 472 -3.55 17.70 -3.50
N HIS A 473 -4.22 16.92 -4.36
CA HIS A 473 -3.85 15.57 -4.78
C HIS A 473 -3.58 14.60 -3.60
N LYS A 474 -4.19 14.88 -2.45
CA LYS A 474 -4.03 14.12 -1.20
C LYS A 474 -5.34 13.48 -0.80
N TYR A 475 -5.26 12.25 -0.30
CA TYR A 475 -6.37 11.62 0.39
C TYR A 475 -6.48 12.20 1.80
N LYS A 476 -7.66 12.71 2.14
CA LYS A 476 -7.95 13.21 3.47
C LYS A 476 -8.25 12.02 4.37
N GLU A 477 -7.22 11.52 5.03
CA GLU A 477 -7.30 10.41 5.98
C GLU A 477 -7.97 10.90 7.29
N THR A 478 -9.18 10.43 7.56
CA THR A 478 -9.95 10.71 8.78
C THR A 478 -9.39 9.93 9.98
N ASP A 479 -9.76 10.33 11.20
CA ASP A 479 -9.28 9.64 12.40
C ASP A 479 -9.75 8.18 12.49
N PHE A 480 -10.97 7.91 11.99
CA PHE A 480 -11.48 6.54 11.91
C PHE A 480 -10.73 5.70 10.87
N PHE A 481 -10.46 6.24 9.67
CA PHE A 481 -9.64 5.56 8.67
C PHE A 481 -8.25 5.22 9.21
N LYS A 482 -7.59 6.19 9.84
CA LYS A 482 -6.28 5.98 10.48
C LYS A 482 -6.36 4.91 11.56
N ALA A 483 -7.42 4.91 12.37
CA ALA A 483 -7.64 3.91 13.40
C ALA A 483 -7.82 2.50 12.84
N LEU A 484 -8.63 2.36 11.79
CA LEU A 484 -8.87 1.09 11.10
C LEU A 484 -7.57 0.55 10.49
N TYR A 485 -6.81 1.42 9.83
CA TYR A 485 -5.53 1.06 9.23
C TYR A 485 -4.52 0.60 10.27
N VAL A 486 -4.42 1.32 11.39
CA VAL A 486 -3.57 0.93 12.53
C VAL A 486 -4.01 -0.40 13.11
N ALA A 487 -5.32 -0.63 13.29
CA ALA A 487 -5.86 -1.88 13.84
C ALA A 487 -5.51 -3.10 12.96
N ASN A 488 -5.41 -2.92 11.65
CA ASN A 488 -5.05 -3.98 10.70
C ASN A 488 -3.54 -4.25 10.59
N GLN A 489 -2.70 -3.49 11.30
CA GLN A 489 -1.26 -3.76 11.29
C GLN A 489 -0.97 -5.13 11.93
N PRO A 490 0.02 -5.91 11.43
CA PRO A 490 0.37 -7.23 11.98
C PRO A 490 0.62 -7.23 13.49
N LYS A 491 1.07 -6.07 13.95
CA LYS A 491 1.32 -5.64 15.31
C LYS A 491 0.15 -5.85 16.28
N TYR A 492 -1.10 -5.74 15.81
CA TYR A 492 -2.32 -5.97 16.60
C TYR A 492 -3.11 -7.22 16.17
N SER A 493 -2.58 -8.07 15.28
CA SER A 493 -3.29 -9.23 14.72
C SER A 493 -3.85 -10.19 15.77
N ASN A 494 -3.21 -10.30 16.94
CA ASN A 494 -3.67 -11.13 18.06
C ASN A 494 -4.03 -10.30 19.30
N THR A 495 -4.59 -9.11 19.11
CA THR A 495 -4.95 -8.17 20.19
C THR A 495 -6.30 -7.54 19.90
N LEU A 496 -7.16 -7.45 20.92
CA LEU A 496 -8.42 -6.72 20.81
C LEU A 496 -8.13 -5.22 20.65
N PHE A 497 -8.45 -4.68 19.47
CA PHE A 497 -8.34 -3.26 19.17
C PHE A 497 -9.71 -2.57 19.24
N LEU A 498 -9.84 -1.52 20.06
CA LEU A 498 -11.11 -0.81 20.25
C LEU A 498 -11.11 0.55 19.55
N ILE A 499 -11.98 0.71 18.56
CA ILE A 499 -12.26 2.02 17.95
C ILE A 499 -13.49 2.60 18.65
N ILE A 500 -13.31 3.71 19.35
CA ILE A 500 -14.34 4.37 20.16
C ILE A 500 -14.89 5.55 19.37
N LEU A 501 -16.11 5.43 18.86
CA LEU A 501 -16.85 6.54 18.27
C LEU A 501 -17.49 7.36 19.40
N ASP A 502 -16.86 8.48 19.76
CA ASP A 502 -17.36 9.34 20.84
C ASP A 502 -18.39 10.35 20.31
N GLU A 503 -19.37 10.67 21.16
CA GLU A 503 -20.50 11.55 20.81
C GLU A 503 -21.23 11.12 19.53
N MET A 504 -21.38 9.80 19.35
CA MET A 504 -22.00 9.15 18.18
C MET A 504 -23.40 9.68 17.84
N ASN A 505 -24.11 10.24 18.83
CA ASN A 505 -25.44 10.83 18.69
C ASN A 505 -25.45 12.23 18.08
N LEU A 506 -24.29 12.88 17.87
CA LEU A 506 -24.24 14.21 17.24
C LEU A 506 -24.64 14.19 15.76
N SER A 507 -24.48 13.05 15.10
CA SER A 507 -24.96 12.77 13.75
C SER A 507 -25.79 11.50 13.75
N ARG A 508 -26.57 11.28 12.68
CA ARG A 508 -27.35 10.06 12.50
C ARG A 508 -26.44 8.92 12.07
N PRO A 509 -26.21 7.88 12.90
CA PRO A 509 -25.30 6.80 12.57
C PRO A 509 -25.68 6.07 11.28
N GLU A 510 -26.96 6.02 10.96
CA GLU A 510 -27.49 5.37 9.76
C GLU A 510 -27.08 6.07 8.46
N HIS A 511 -26.50 7.27 8.52
CA HIS A 511 -26.05 8.00 7.33
C HIS A 511 -24.56 7.80 7.06
N TYR A 512 -23.71 7.96 8.08
CA TYR A 512 -22.25 7.85 7.90
C TYR A 512 -21.70 6.44 8.18
N PHE A 513 -22.45 5.59 8.88
CA PHE A 513 -22.00 4.25 9.31
C PHE A 513 -22.76 3.12 8.60
N ALA A 514 -23.64 3.42 7.65
CA ALA A 514 -24.49 2.44 6.97
C ALA A 514 -23.70 1.28 6.33
N ASP A 515 -22.63 1.59 5.60
CA ASP A 515 -21.83 0.57 4.91
C ASP A 515 -21.20 -0.42 5.91
N PHE A 516 -20.79 0.07 7.09
CA PHE A 516 -20.26 -0.78 8.16
C PHE A 516 -21.33 -1.66 8.79
N LEU A 517 -22.54 -1.12 9.00
CA LEU A 517 -23.67 -1.94 9.47
C LEU A 517 -23.99 -3.05 8.48
N SER A 518 -24.04 -2.72 7.18
CA SER A 518 -24.28 -3.71 6.12
C SER A 518 -23.21 -4.80 6.08
N LEU A 519 -21.92 -4.44 6.20
CA LEU A 519 -20.84 -5.42 6.25
C LEU A 519 -20.95 -6.31 7.49
N LEU A 520 -21.33 -5.74 8.64
CA LEU A 520 -21.47 -6.51 9.87
C LEU A 520 -22.67 -7.45 9.90
N GLU A 521 -23.65 -7.26 9.03
CA GLU A 521 -24.76 -8.21 8.85
C GLU A 521 -24.36 -9.44 8.02
N GLN A 522 -23.29 -9.35 7.23
CA GLN A 522 -22.80 -10.46 6.41
C GLN A 522 -22.15 -11.54 7.26
N SER A 523 -22.11 -12.78 6.73
CA SER A 523 -21.47 -13.89 7.42
C SER A 523 -19.95 -13.67 7.53
N PRO A 524 -19.26 -14.23 8.56
CA PRO A 524 -17.81 -14.03 8.72
C PRO A 524 -16.96 -14.44 7.51
N SER A 525 -17.49 -15.27 6.60
CA SER A 525 -16.83 -15.70 5.37
C SER A 525 -16.97 -14.70 4.22
N GLU A 526 -17.96 -13.82 4.29
CA GLU A 526 -18.33 -12.83 3.26
C GLU A 526 -17.90 -11.40 3.63
N ARG A 527 -17.58 -11.16 4.91
CA ARG A 527 -16.92 -9.95 5.43
C ARG A 527 -15.46 -9.89 5.04
#